data_AF-A0A955KSE1-F1
#
_entry.id   AF-A0A955KSE1-F1
#
_cell.length_a   1.000
_cell.length_b   1.000
_cell.length_c   1.000
_cell.angle_alpha   90.00
_cell.angle_beta   90.00
_cell.angle_gamma   90.00
#
_symmetry.space_group_name_H-M   'P 1'
#
loop_
_entity.id
_entity.type
_entity.pdbx_description
1 polymer ?
#
loop_
_entity_poly.entity_id
_entity_poly.type
_entity_poly.pdbx_seq_one_letter_code
_entity_poly.pdbx_strand_id
1 'polypeptide(L)' 'MEGLFSFATVSSGTFVYFFIRAFAIIFSLMYFLYAIVITKQTQSFIKTITTTRRNILLFISFSQIILGLILVASAIFIL' A
#
# COMPACT_ATOMS: atom_id res chain seq x y z
N MET A 1 -28.59 -31.11 1.61
CA MET A 1 -27.46 -30.85 2.55
C MET A 1 -26.08 -31.12 1.93
N GLU A 2 -25.99 -31.54 0.67
CA GLU A 2 -24.70 -31.78 -0.02
C GLU A 2 -24.02 -30.48 -0.51
N GLY A 3 -24.78 -29.40 -0.76
CA GLY A 3 -24.23 -28.10 -1.17
C GLY A 3 -23.56 -27.27 -0.07
N LEU A 4 -23.70 -27.65 1.21
CA LEU A 4 -23.01 -26.99 2.32
C LEU A 4 -21.59 -27.54 2.53
N PHE A 5 -21.33 -28.78 2.13
CA PHE A 5 -20.02 -29.43 2.24
C PHE A 5 -19.11 -29.17 1.03
N SER A 6 -19.65 -28.69 -0.11
CA SER A 6 -18.83 -28.28 -1.26
C SER A 6 -18.08 -26.97 -1.04
N PHE A 7 -18.52 -26.12 -0.10
CA PHE A 7 -17.75 -24.96 0.38
C PHE A 7 -16.53 -25.34 1.21
N ALA A 8 -16.50 -26.56 1.78
CA ALA A 8 -15.39 -27.04 2.59
C ALA A 8 -14.25 -27.67 1.76
N THR A 9 -14.49 -27.94 0.47
CA THR A 9 -13.46 -28.38 -0.49
C THR A 9 -12.78 -27.20 -1.20
N VAL A 10 -12.59 -26.07 -0.51
CA VAL A 10 -11.63 -25.05 -0.96
C VAL A 10 -10.25 -25.62 -0.72
N SER A 11 -9.50 -25.85 -1.81
CA SER A 11 -8.07 -26.20 -1.72
C SER A 11 -7.37 -25.21 -0.81
N SER A 12 -6.57 -25.71 0.14
CA SER A 12 -5.81 -24.88 1.08
C SER A 12 -5.01 -23.78 0.36
N GLY A 13 -4.52 -24.05 -0.85
CA GLY A 13 -3.85 -23.06 -1.70
C GLY A 13 -4.75 -21.90 -2.13
N THR A 14 -6.01 -22.16 -2.45
CA THR A 14 -6.97 -21.13 -2.86
C THR A 14 -7.33 -20.20 -1.70
N PHE A 15 -7.54 -20.76 -0.50
CA PHE A 15 -7.79 -19.96 0.71
C PHE A 15 -6.61 -19.04 1.04
N VAL A 16 -5.38 -19.58 1.03
CA VAL A 16 -4.16 -18.80 1.30
C VAL A 16 -3.97 -17.69 0.24
N TYR A 17 -4.25 -17.97 -1.03
CA TYR A 17 -4.18 -16.97 -2.10
C TYR A 17 -5.15 -15.80 -1.86
N PHE A 18 -6.42 -16.08 -1.57
CA PHE A 18 -7.40 -15.02 -1.27
C PHE A 18 -7.03 -14.21 -0.02
N PHE A 19 -6.52 -14.88 1.02
CA PHE A 19 -6.05 -14.22 2.23
C PHE A 19 -4.90 -13.25 1.91
N ILE A 20 -3.84 -13.71 1.23
CA ILE A 20 -2.70 -12.87 0.87
C ILE A 20 -3.15 -11.68 0.02
N ARG A 21 -4.06 -11.90 -0.94
CA ARG A 21 -4.57 -10.84 -1.81
C ARG A 21 -5.33 -9.77 -1.04
N ALA A 22 -6.26 -10.16 -0.16
CA ALA A 22 -7.01 -9.21 0.65
C ALA A 22 -6.09 -8.37 1.57
N PHE A 23 -5.10 -9.01 2.20
CA PHE A 23 -4.13 -8.31 3.03
C PHE A 23 -3.22 -7.38 2.22
N ALA A 24 -2.76 -7.80 1.03
CA ALA A 24 -1.95 -6.96 0.15
C ALA A 24 -2.69 -5.67 -0.26
N ILE A 25 -3.99 -5.76 -0.54
CA ILE A 25 -4.84 -4.59 -0.84
C ILE A 25 -4.91 -3.65 0.37
N ILE A 26 -5.20 -4.17 1.57
CA ILE A 26 -5.29 -3.36 2.79
C ILE A 26 -3.95 -2.69 3.10
N PHE A 27 -2.84 -3.45 3.09
CA PHE A 27 -1.51 -2.91 3.40
C PHE A 27 -1.02 -1.90 2.35
N SER A 28 -1.29 -2.12 1.06
CA SER A 28 -0.93 -1.17 0.02
C SER A 28 -1.69 0.16 0.16
N LEU A 29 -2.99 0.11 0.49
CA LEU A 29 -3.78 1.31 0.79
C LEU A 29 -3.26 2.03 2.03
N MET A 30 -2.95 1.29 3.11
CA MET A 30 -2.36 1.88 4.31
C MET A 30 -1.03 2.57 4.03
N TYR A 31 -0.14 1.91 3.26
CA TYR A 31 1.14 2.50 2.86
C TYR A 31 0.95 3.75 1.99
N PHE A 32 -0.01 3.74 1.07
CA PHE A 32 -0.31 4.90 0.23
C PHE A 32 -0.79 6.10 1.06
N LEU A 33 -1.71 5.88 2.00
CA LEU A 33 -2.17 6.92 2.92
C LEU A 33 -1.01 7.45 3.79
N TYR A 34 -0.18 6.54 4.31
CA TYR A 34 1.03 6.90 5.04
C TYR A 34 1.96 7.79 4.21
N ALA A 35 2.23 7.43 2.95
CA ALA A 35 3.09 8.19 2.05
C ALA A 35 2.55 9.62 1.81
N ILE A 36 1.23 9.78 1.66
CA ILE A 36 0.59 11.10 1.53
C ILE A 36 0.82 11.93 2.80
N VAL A 37 0.54 11.34 3.97
CA VAL A 37 0.67 12.03 5.26
C VAL A 37 2.12 12.47 5.50
N ILE A 38 3.08 11.57 5.31
CA ILE A 38 4.50 11.89 5.45
C ILE A 38 4.92 12.98 4.47
N THR A 39 4.44 12.94 3.22
CA THR A 39 4.77 13.99 2.25
C THR A 39 4.27 15.36 2.70
N LYS A 40 3.06 15.43 3.26
CA LYS A 40 2.52 16.68 3.84
C LYS A 40 3.34 17.14 5.05
N GLN A 41 3.75 16.22 5.92
CA GLN A 41 4.59 16.52 7.06
C GLN A 41 5.98 17.03 6.63
N THR A 42 6.62 16.39 5.65
CA THR A 42 7.90 16.83 5.08
C THR A 42 7.79 18.22 4.46
N GLN A 43 6.71 18.51 3.75
CA GLN A 43 6.46 19.85 3.19
C GLN A 43 6.30 20.91 4.28
N SER A 44 5.62 20.58 5.39
CA SER A 44 5.49 21.50 6.54
C SER A 44 6.83 21.70 7.25
N PHE A 45 7.57 20.62 7.49
CA PHE A 45 8.89 20.65 8.13
C PHE A 45 9.89 21.52 7.37
N ILE A 46 9.97 21.35 6.04
CA ILE A 46 10.87 22.10 5.17
C ILE A 46 10.53 23.60 5.11
N LYS A 47 9.27 23.99 5.35
CA LYS A 47 8.88 25.41 5.41
C LYS A 47 9.37 26.07 6.70
N THR A 48 9.47 25.32 7.79
CA THR A 48 9.84 25.84 9.10
C THR A 48 11.35 25.75 9.35
N ILE A 49 12.03 24.75 8.78
CA ILE A 49 13.46 24.53 8.98
C ILE A 49 14.21 24.70 7.66
N THR A 50 15.12 25.68 7.61
CA THR A 50 16.02 25.92 6.49
C THR A 50 16.98 24.74 6.32
N THR A 51 16.54 23.74 5.56
CA THR A 51 17.33 22.54 5.30
C THR A 51 18.02 22.64 3.94
N THR A 52 19.36 22.59 3.92
CA THR A 52 20.18 22.63 2.68
C THR A 52 19.77 21.56 1.66
N ARG A 53 19.21 20.44 2.12
CA ARG A 53 18.78 19.30 1.29
C ARG A 53 17.27 19.24 1.01
N ARG A 54 16.57 20.39 1.06
CA ARG A 54 15.14 20.51 0.78
C ARG A 54 14.67 19.72 -0.45
N ASN A 55 15.38 19.86 -1.57
CA ASN A 55 14.98 19.25 -2.84
C ASN A 55 15.03 17.71 -2.78
N ILE A 56 16.03 17.15 -2.11
CA ILE A 56 16.18 15.69 -1.94
C ILE A 56 15.05 15.14 -1.07
N LEU A 57 14.72 15.82 0.03
CA LEU A 57 13.64 15.41 0.93
C LEU A 57 12.26 15.45 0.25
N LEU A 58 12.01 16.47 -0.56
CA LEU A 58 10.78 16.55 -1.37
C LEU A 58 10.74 15.46 -2.42
N PHE A 59 11.85 15.22 -3.14
CA PHE A 59 11.95 14.16 -4.13
C PHE A 59 11.63 12.79 -3.54
N ILE A 60 12.28 12.42 -2.43
CA ILE A 60 12.03 11.15 -1.73
C ILE A 60 10.56 11.03 -1.32
N SER A 61 9.98 12.10 -0.76
CA SER A 61 8.57 12.09 -0.34
C SER A 61 7.62 11.85 -1.50
N PHE A 62 7.83 12.51 -2.65
CA PHE A 62 7.03 12.26 -3.85
C PHE A 62 7.23 10.86 -4.41
N SER A 63 8.44 10.32 -4.39
CA SER A 63 8.71 8.93 -4.79
C SER A 63 7.92 7.93 -3.93
N GLN A 64 7.76 8.19 -2.63
CA GLN A 64 6.97 7.33 -1.74
C GLN A 64 5.49 7.25 -2.17
N ILE A 65 4.91 8.38 -2.62
CA ILE A 65 3.54 8.41 -3.15
C ILE A 65 3.44 7.57 -4.44
N ILE A 66 4.40 7.71 -5.35
CA ILE A 66 4.44 6.93 -6.60
C ILE A 66 4.55 5.44 -6.28
N LEU A 67 5.44 5.06 -5.36
CA LEU A 67 5.58 3.66 -4.92
C LEU A 67 4.27 3.13 -4.31
N GLY A 68 3.56 3.95 -3.53
CA GLY A 68 2.29 3.54 -2.94
C GLY A 68 1.20 3.31 -4.00
N LEU A 69 1.17 4.15 -5.03
CA LEU A 69 0.26 4.00 -6.16
C LEU A 69 0.57 2.73 -6.97
N ILE A 70 1.86 2.43 -7.19
CA ILE A 70 2.30 1.18 -7.83
C ILE A 70 1.88 -0.03 -6.99
N LEU A 71 2.07 0.01 -5.68
CA LEU A 71 1.68 -1.08 -4.79
C LEU A 71 0.18 -1.35 -4.83
N VAL A 72 -0.65 -0.29 -4.75
CA VAL A 72 -2.11 -0.41 -4.85
C VAL A 72 -2.51 -0.99 -6.21
N ALA A 73 -1.94 -0.48 -7.31
CA ALA A 73 -2.21 -1.02 -8.64
C ALA A 73 -1.82 -2.50 -8.74
N SER A 74 -0.66 -2.89 -8.21
CA SER A 74 -0.20 -4.28 -8.22
C SER A 74 -1.11 -5.20 -7.39
N ALA A 75 -1.59 -4.73 -6.24
CA ALA A 75 -2.45 -5.50 -5.35
C ALA A 75 -3.86 -5.72 -5.93
N ILE A 76 -4.32 -4.84 -6.82
CA ILE A 76 -5.64 -4.95 -7.47
C ILE A 76 -5.56 -5.76 -8.77
N PHE A 77 -4.58 -5.46 -9.63
CA PHE A 77 -4.56 -5.97 -11.01
C PHE A 77 -3.63 -7.15 -11.25
N ILE A 78 -2.54 -7.28 -10.49
CA ILE A 78 -1.51 -8.31 -10.73
C ILE A 78 -1.69 -9.48 -9.77
N LEU A 79 -1.87 -9.17 -8.49
CA LEU A 79 -2.05 -10.13 -7.41
C LEU A 79 -3.53 -10.52 -7.30
#